data_AF-A0A483ZAX8-F1
#
_entry.id   AF-A0A483ZAX8-F1
#
_cell.length_a   1.000
_cell.length_b   1.000
_cell.length_c   1.000
_cell.angle_alpha   90.00
_cell.angle_beta   90.00
_cell.angle_gamma   90.00
#
_symmetry.space_group_name_H-M   'P 1'
#
loop_
_entity.id
_entity.type
_entity.pdbx_description
1 polymer ?
#
loop_
_entity_poly.entity_id
_entity_poly.type
_entity_poly.pdbx_seq_one_letter_code
_entity_poly.pdbx_strand_id
1 'polypeptide(L)' 'MVLHGASGISDADIKKAISLGISKINIHTELCQAAMAAVQENQNQPFLHGEREARKAGKVRAMEKIKLFGSDGKAE' A
#
# COMPACT_ATOMS: atom_id res chain seq x y z
N MET A 1 -0.83 19.81 0.52
CA MET A 1 0.61 19.47 0.64
C MET A 1 0.83 18.00 0.31
N VAL A 2 2.06 17.59 -0.07
CA VAL A 2 2.40 16.21 -0.44
C VAL A 2 3.40 15.60 0.55
N LEU A 3 3.16 14.36 0.98
CA LEU A 3 4.10 13.56 1.78
C LEU A 3 4.79 12.52 0.90
N HIS A 4 6.11 12.65 0.75
CA HIS A 4 6.97 11.67 0.09
C HIS A 4 7.58 10.71 1.11
N GLY A 5 7.88 9.47 0.69
CA GLY A 5 8.55 8.49 1.55
C GLY A 5 7.70 8.02 2.73
N ALA A 6 6.39 7.90 2.56
CA ALA A 6 5.49 7.52 3.66
C ALA A 6 5.63 6.06 4.11
N SER A 7 6.23 5.20 3.28
CA SER A 7 6.46 3.80 3.62
C SER A 7 7.41 3.67 4.81
N GLY A 8 6.94 3.08 5.91
CA GLY A 8 7.69 2.91 7.16
C GLY A 8 7.37 3.95 8.24
N ILE A 9 6.62 5.01 7.91
CA ILE A 9 6.08 5.95 8.90
C ILE A 9 4.93 5.26 9.65
N SER A 10 4.80 5.54 10.96
CA SER A 10 3.73 4.98 11.77
C SER A 10 2.35 5.47 11.32
N ASP A 11 1.34 4.63 11.47
CA ASP A 11 -0.05 4.99 11.15
C ASP A 11 -0.54 6.20 11.96
N ALA A 12 -0.04 6.39 13.18
CA ALA A 12 -0.36 7.53 14.02
C ALA A 12 0.20 8.85 13.44
N ASP A 13 1.45 8.83 12.99
CA ASP A 13 2.10 10.00 12.38
C ASP A 13 1.48 10.34 11.02
N ILE A 14 1.10 9.32 10.24
CA ILE A 14 0.34 9.51 9.00
C ILE A 14 -0.98 10.23 9.28
N LYS A 15 -1.77 9.75 10.25
CA LYS A 15 -3.04 10.39 10.63
C LYS A 15 -2.81 11.82 11.14
N LYS A 16 -1.75 12.05 11.91
CA LYS A 16 -1.37 13.38 12.37
C LYS A 16 -1.02 14.30 11.20
N ALA A 17 -0.22 13.84 10.26
CA ALA A 17 0.17 14.61 9.08
C ALA A 17 -1.05 14.99 8.20
N ILE A 18 -2.00 14.08 8.04
CA ILE A 18 -3.28 14.37 7.37
C ILE A 18 -4.05 15.47 8.10
N SER A 19 -4.15 15.40 9.43
CA SER A 19 -4.81 16.45 10.24
C SER A 19 -4.15 17.84 10.12
N LEU A 20 -2.87 17.87 9.71
CA LEU A 20 -2.08 19.08 9.48
C LEU A 20 -2.11 19.58 8.03
N GLY A 21 -2.94 18.98 7.15
CA GLY A 21 -3.16 19.45 5.78
C GLY A 21 -2.40 18.70 4.68
N ILE A 22 -1.80 17.55 4.98
CA ILE A 22 -1.35 16.62 3.92
C ILE A 22 -2.58 16.05 3.21
N SER A 23 -2.63 16.21 1.89
CA SER A 23 -3.74 15.78 1.05
C SER A 23 -3.33 14.76 -0.03
N LYS A 24 -2.02 14.51 -0.19
CA LYS A 24 -1.47 13.48 -1.09
C LYS A 24 -0.33 12.75 -0.39
N ILE A 25 -0.38 11.43 -0.40
CA ILE A 25 0.63 10.57 0.23
C ILE A 25 1.19 9.61 -0.82
N ASN A 26 2.52 9.52 -0.92
CA ASN A 26 3.19 8.60 -1.84
C ASN A 26 3.65 7.34 -1.10
N ILE A 27 3.19 6.18 -1.56
CA ILE A 27 3.63 4.85 -1.12
C ILE A 27 4.16 4.05 -2.30
N HIS A 28 5.30 3.38 -2.12
CA HIS A 28 5.89 2.54 -3.18
C HIS A 28 6.53 1.30 -2.56
N THR A 29 7.50 1.50 -1.66
CA THR A 29 8.29 0.42 -1.06
C THR A 29 7.42 -0.65 -0.42
N GLU A 30 6.39 -0.26 0.32
CA GLU A 30 5.49 -1.22 0.97
C GLU A 30 4.62 -2.04 0.01
N LEU A 31 4.26 -1.48 -1.15
CA LEU A 31 3.51 -2.19 -2.20
C LEU A 31 4.42 -3.23 -2.85
N CYS A 32 5.66 -2.86 -3.15
CA CYS A 32 6.68 -3.75 -3.68
C CYS A 32 7.01 -4.87 -2.69
N GLN A 33 7.17 -4.55 -1.40
CA GLN A 33 7.42 -5.55 -0.36
C GLN A 33 6.28 -6.57 -0.26
N ALA A 34 5.02 -6.12 -0.31
CA ALA A 34 3.87 -7.03 -0.29
C ALA A 34 3.86 -7.96 -1.52
N ALA A 35 4.10 -7.41 -2.71
CA ALA A 35 4.17 -8.20 -3.94
C ALA A 35 5.35 -9.19 -3.93
N MET A 36 6.54 -8.75 -3.49
CA MET A 36 7.74 -9.58 -3.42
C MET A 36 7.60 -10.74 -2.43
N ALA A 37 6.99 -10.50 -1.27
CA ALA A 37 6.68 -11.56 -0.30
C ALA A 37 5.78 -12.63 -0.93
N ALA A 38 4.71 -12.22 -1.61
CA ALA A 38 3.82 -13.14 -2.31
C ALA A 38 4.54 -13.91 -3.44
N VAL A 39 5.47 -13.29 -4.17
CA VAL A 39 6.30 -14.00 -5.15
C VAL A 39 7.18 -15.06 -4.47
N GLN A 40 7.84 -14.72 -3.36
CA GLN A 40 8.70 -15.66 -2.62
C GLN A 40 7.92 -16.86 -2.08
N GLU A 41 6.72 -16.62 -1.55
CA GLU A 41 5.81 -17.68 -1.05
C GLU A 41 5.31 -18.60 -2.17
N ASN A 42 5.23 -18.10 -3.41
CA ASN A 42 4.69 -18.83 -4.57
C ASN A 42 5.77 -19.22 -5.60
N GLN A 43 7.05 -19.24 -5.23
CA GLN A 43 8.17 -19.46 -6.16
C GLN A 43 8.15 -20.81 -6.90
N ASN A 44 7.48 -21.82 -6.35
CA ASN A 44 7.35 -23.16 -6.95
C ASN A 44 6.05 -23.34 -7.75
N GLN A 45 5.24 -22.29 -7.88
CA GLN A 45 3.97 -22.32 -8.62
C GLN A 45 4.19 -21.85 -10.07
N PRO A 46 3.28 -22.18 -10.99
CA PRO A 46 3.30 -21.63 -12.34
C PRO A 46 3.33 -20.10 -12.34
N PHE A 47 4.03 -19.50 -13.30
CA PHE A 47 4.22 -18.04 -13.38
C PHE A 47 2.92 -17.24 -13.23
N LEU A 48 1.85 -17.65 -13.91
CA LEU A 48 0.55 -16.97 -13.86
C LEU A 48 -0.10 -17.03 -12.47
N HIS A 49 0.17 -18.07 -11.67
CA HIS A 49 -0.28 -18.13 -10.28
C HIS A 49 0.51 -17.14 -9.42
N GLY A 50 1.84 -17.13 -9.54
CA GLY A 50 2.69 -16.19 -8.82
C GLY A 50 2.36 -14.72 -9.13
N GLU A 51 2.11 -14.39 -10.41
CA GLU A 51 1.68 -13.04 -10.81
C GLU A 51 0.35 -12.64 -10.16
N ARG A 52 -0.64 -13.54 -10.14
CA ARG A 52 -1.95 -13.28 -9.52
C ARG A 52 -1.83 -13.03 -8.02
N GLU A 53 -1.05 -13.84 -7.30
CA GLU A 53 -0.86 -13.64 -5.86
C GLU A 53 -0.07 -12.36 -5.56
N ALA A 54 0.96 -12.03 -6.36
CA ALA A 54 1.67 -10.75 -6.23
C ALA A 54 0.74 -9.54 -6.43
N ARG A 55 -0.10 -9.57 -7.47
CA ARG A 55 -1.08 -8.52 -7.75
C ARG A 55 -2.11 -8.40 -6.62
N LYS A 56 -2.58 -9.53 -6.10
CA LYS A 56 -3.53 -9.58 -4.98
C LYS A 56 -2.90 -9.00 -3.71
N ALA A 57 -1.67 -9.36 -3.37
CA ALA A 57 -0.96 -8.82 -2.21
C ALA A 57 -0.77 -7.30 -2.32
N GLY A 58 -0.33 -6.80 -3.48
CA GLY A 58 -0.24 -5.37 -3.74
C GLY A 58 -1.59 -4.65 -3.60
N LYS A 59 -2.67 -5.25 -4.10
CA LYS A 59 -4.04 -4.72 -3.96
C LYS A 59 -4.47 -4.66 -2.50
N VAL A 60 -4.25 -5.72 -1.72
CA VAL A 60 -4.60 -5.74 -0.28
C VAL A 60 -3.87 -4.62 0.45
N ARG A 61 -2.57 -4.46 0.23
CA ARG A 61 -1.79 -3.39 0.85
C ARG A 61 -2.25 -1.99 0.44
N ALA A 62 -2.61 -1.80 -0.83
CA ALA A 62 -3.18 -0.54 -1.29
C ALA A 62 -4.53 -0.24 -0.61
N MET A 63 -5.41 -1.23 -0.45
CA MET A 63 -6.70 -1.07 0.23
C MET A 63 -6.54 -0.72 1.71
N GLU A 64 -5.58 -1.33 2.41
CA GLU A 64 -5.25 -0.96 3.79
C GLU A 64 -4.84 0.52 3.89
N LYS A 65 -4.03 1.00 2.95
CA LYS A 65 -3.60 2.41 2.92
C LYS A 65 -4.71 3.37 2.53
N ILE A 66 -5.61 3.01 1.60
CA ILE A 66 -6.81 3.79 1.30
C ILE A 66 -7.66 4.01 2.57
N LYS A 67 -7.84 2.97 3.38
CA LYS A 67 -8.56 3.07 4.66
C LYS A 67 -7.80 3.92 5.68
N LEU A 68 -6.50 3.70 5.83
CA LEU A 68 -5.66 4.49 6.74
C LEU A 68 -5.67 5.98 6.41
N PHE A 69 -5.60 6.32 5.12
CA PHE A 69 -5.61 7.70 4.64
C PHE A 69 -7.01 8.33 4.69
N GLY A 70 -8.04 7.54 5.00
CA GLY A 70 -9.42 7.98 5.04
C GLY A 70 -9.95 8.40 3.67
N SER A 71 -9.48 7.78 2.59
CA SER A 71 -9.96 8.03 1.22
C SER A 71 -10.96 6.99 0.72
N ASP A 72 -11.25 5.96 1.53
CA ASP A 72 -12.27 4.96 1.21
C ASP A 72 -13.65 5.61 1.07
N GLY A 73 -14.40 5.24 0.02
CA GLY A 73 -15.75 5.76 -0.26
C GLY A 73 -15.84 7.23 -0.64
N LYS A 74 -14.73 7.90 -0.99
CA LYS A 74 -14.72 9.33 -1.37
C LYS A 74 -14.79 9.62 -2.88
N ALA A 75 -14.96 8.59 -3.71
CA ALA A 75 -15.12 8.76 -5.15
C ALA A 75 -16.60 9.02 -5.51
N GLU A 76 -16.84 9.97 -6.40
CA GLU A 76 -18.14 10.26 -7.04
C GLU A 76 -18.26 9.56 -8.39
#